data_AF-A0A932GNV1-F1
#
_entry.id   AF-A0A932GNV1-F1
#
_cell.length_a   1.000
_cell.length_b   1.000
_cell.length_c   1.000
_cell.angle_alpha   90.00
_cell.angle_beta   90.00
_cell.angle_gamma   90.00
#
_symmetry.space_group_name_H-M   'P 1'
#
loop_
_entity.id
_entity.type
_entity.pdbx_description
1 polymer ?
#
loop_
_entity_poly.entity_id
_entity_poly.type
_entity_poly.pdbx_seq_one_letter_code
_entity_poly.pdbx_strand_id
1 'polypeptide(L)'
;AVVPLTGRYASLGAQVKNGYEIAVEHINAAGGVTVGGKKMKIELAMLDDESDATKTVSRLESLAAQGVVVYLGGAGSDLHAAAVSIAEKNKIPYLGIAFALESVLEQGFRYVFSPFPKSSDMVKRRTGERRSATTGNAKGKRAGIRWW
;
A
#
# COMPACT_ATOMS: atom_id res chain seq x y z
N ALA A 1 5.42 9.27 -2.91
CA ALA A 1 5.70 8.64 -1.61
C ALA A 1 5.49 9.66 -0.50
N VAL A 2 4.85 9.28 0.58
CA VAL A 2 4.71 10.10 1.79
C VAL A 2 5.35 9.32 2.92
N VAL A 3 6.41 9.87 3.50
CA VAL A 3 7.31 9.16 4.41
C VAL A 3 7.65 10.09 5.58
N PRO A 4 7.67 9.61 6.84
CA PRO A 4 8.10 10.40 7.98
C PRO A 4 9.62 10.57 7.96
N LEU A 5 10.13 11.57 7.26
CA LEU A 5 11.57 11.89 7.21
C LEU A 5 12.01 12.64 8.48
N THR A 6 11.06 13.30 9.14
CA THR A 6 11.24 13.92 10.46
C THR A 6 10.18 13.44 11.46
N GLY A 7 10.32 13.85 12.73
CA GLY A 7 9.41 13.47 13.81
C GLY A 7 9.72 12.09 14.43
N ARG A 8 8.76 11.54 15.17
CA ARG A 8 8.96 10.32 15.99
C ARG A 8 9.29 9.06 15.19
N TYR A 9 8.94 9.00 13.91
CA TYR A 9 9.20 7.86 13.04
C TYR A 9 10.37 8.08 12.06
N ALA A 10 11.14 9.18 12.21
CA ALA A 10 12.23 9.56 11.32
C ALA A 10 13.23 8.44 11.02
N SER A 11 13.61 7.64 12.04
CA SER A 11 14.56 6.53 11.85
C SER A 11 14.01 5.44 10.93
N LEU A 12 12.71 5.13 11.00
CA LEU A 12 12.07 4.19 10.09
C LEU A 12 11.88 4.82 8.71
N GLY A 13 11.48 6.09 8.64
CA GLY A 13 11.33 6.81 7.38
C GLY A 13 12.63 6.92 6.60
N ALA A 14 13.77 7.10 7.26
CA ALA A 14 15.09 7.09 6.61
C ALA A 14 15.39 5.74 5.92
N GLN A 15 15.08 4.63 6.58
CA GLN A 15 15.24 3.29 6.00
C GLN A 15 14.31 3.09 4.80
N VAL A 16 13.05 3.53 4.91
CA VAL A 16 12.06 3.48 3.83
C VAL A 16 12.50 4.32 2.63
N LYS A 17 12.95 5.57 2.86
CA LYS A 17 13.46 6.46 1.82
C LYS A 17 14.59 5.80 1.04
N ASN A 18 15.59 5.28 1.75
CA ASN A 18 16.74 4.62 1.12
C ASN A 18 16.29 3.42 0.27
N GLY A 19 15.36 2.60 0.78
CA GLY A 19 14.81 1.47 0.03
C GLY A 19 14.11 1.90 -1.26
N TYR A 20 13.32 2.98 -1.23
CA TYR A 20 12.67 3.50 -2.44
C TYR A 20 13.66 4.08 -3.44
N GLU A 21 14.65 4.85 -2.98
CA GLU A 21 15.67 5.43 -3.86
C GLU A 21 16.49 4.35 -4.57
N ILE A 22 16.98 3.35 -3.81
CA ILE A 22 17.72 2.21 -4.37
C ILE A 22 16.87 1.45 -5.39
N ALA A 23 15.59 1.19 -5.08
CA ALA A 23 14.71 0.47 -5.99
C ALA A 23 14.47 1.23 -7.30
N VAL A 24 14.22 2.54 -7.21
CA VAL A 24 13.99 3.40 -8.40
C VAL A 24 15.25 3.51 -9.23
N GLU A 25 16.41 3.71 -8.61
CA GLU A 25 17.71 3.73 -9.28
C GLU A 25 17.94 2.42 -10.04
N HIS A 26 17.78 1.29 -9.36
CA HIS A 26 18.01 -0.02 -9.96
C HIS A 26 17.06 -0.32 -11.13
N ILE A 27 15.76 -0.03 -10.98
CA ILE A 27 14.77 -0.22 -12.05
C ILE A 27 15.10 0.67 -13.24
N ASN A 28 15.42 1.94 -13.00
CA ASN A 28 15.74 2.89 -14.06
C ASN A 28 17.06 2.53 -14.77
N ALA A 29 18.06 2.03 -14.05
CA ALA A 29 19.31 1.52 -14.62
C ALA A 29 19.09 0.28 -15.49
N ALA A 30 18.13 -0.58 -15.13
CA ALA A 30 17.71 -1.74 -15.93
C ALA A 30 16.86 -1.35 -17.18
N GLY A 31 16.68 -0.06 -17.45
CA GLY A 31 15.94 0.46 -18.60
C GLY A 31 14.47 0.78 -18.31
N GLY A 32 14.07 0.82 -17.04
CA GLY A 32 12.74 1.23 -16.61
C GLY A 32 11.69 0.12 -16.69
N VAL A 33 10.41 0.52 -16.70
CA VAL A 33 9.25 -0.37 -16.74
C VAL A 33 8.58 -0.33 -18.10
N THR A 34 8.07 -1.47 -18.56
CA THR A 34 7.28 -1.55 -19.79
C THR A 34 5.81 -1.29 -19.50
N VAL A 35 5.24 -0.23 -20.09
CA VAL A 35 3.82 0.11 -20.00
C VAL A 35 3.27 0.25 -21.42
N GLY A 36 2.29 -0.58 -21.77
CA GLY A 36 1.70 -0.59 -23.11
C GLY A 36 2.73 -0.80 -24.24
N GLY A 37 3.77 -1.61 -24.00
CA GLY A 37 4.84 -1.88 -24.96
C GLY A 37 5.93 -0.81 -25.04
N LYS A 38 5.83 0.29 -24.27
CA LYS A 38 6.86 1.34 -24.20
C LYS A 38 7.65 1.24 -22.90
N LYS A 39 8.96 1.40 -22.98
CA LYS A 39 9.82 1.55 -21.79
C LYS A 39 9.71 2.97 -21.23
N MET A 40 9.46 3.08 -19.93
CA MET A 40 9.36 4.36 -19.21
C MET A 40 10.19 4.30 -17.93
N LYS A 41 10.83 5.41 -17.56
CA LYS A 41 11.48 5.53 -16.26
C LYS A 41 10.46 5.82 -15.17
N ILE A 42 10.76 5.39 -13.96
CA ILE A 42 10.00 5.72 -12.76
C ILE A 42 10.53 7.05 -12.22
N GLU A 43 9.61 7.97 -11.95
CA GLU A 43 9.87 9.19 -11.19
C GLU A 43 9.31 9.04 -9.77
N LEU A 44 10.15 9.37 -8.77
CA LEU A 44 9.78 9.29 -7.37
C LEU A 44 9.65 10.69 -6.77
N ALA A 45 8.43 11.16 -6.61
CA ALA A 45 8.12 12.30 -5.76
C ALA A 45 8.00 11.84 -4.30
N MET A 46 8.77 12.43 -3.38
CA MET A 46 8.75 12.10 -1.95
C MET A 46 8.47 13.34 -1.11
N LEU A 47 7.53 13.25 -0.17
CA LEU A 47 7.17 14.33 0.75
C LEU A 47 7.25 13.85 2.19
N ASP A 48 7.73 14.73 3.07
CA ASP A 48 7.76 14.50 4.51
C ASP A 48 6.37 14.79 5.13
N ASP A 49 5.88 13.84 5.93
CA ASP A 49 4.69 13.99 6.76
C ASP A 49 4.99 14.37 8.21
N GLU A 50 6.27 14.40 8.60
CA GLU A 50 6.76 14.80 9.93
C GLU A 50 6.20 13.93 11.07
N SER A 51 5.82 12.68 10.75
CA SER A 51 5.11 11.78 11.65
C SER A 51 3.74 12.28 12.11
N ASP A 52 3.07 13.08 11.28
CA ASP A 52 1.74 13.64 11.55
C ASP A 52 0.69 13.15 10.54
N ALA A 53 -0.44 12.67 11.07
CA ALA A 53 -1.52 12.10 10.27
C ALA A 53 -2.24 13.15 9.39
N THR A 54 -2.38 14.39 9.87
CA THR A 54 -2.99 15.48 9.10
C THR A 54 -2.09 15.88 7.95
N LYS A 55 -0.78 15.98 8.20
CA LYS A 55 0.21 16.22 7.15
C LYS A 55 0.21 15.08 6.14
N THR A 56 0.15 13.82 6.58
CA THR A 56 0.04 12.65 5.70
C THR A 56 -1.08 12.82 4.67
N VAL A 57 -2.28 13.19 5.12
CA VAL A 57 -3.43 13.45 4.23
C VAL A 57 -3.12 14.58 3.24
N SER A 58 -2.63 15.72 3.73
CA SER A 58 -2.32 16.88 2.87
C SER A 58 -1.25 16.58 1.81
N ARG A 59 -0.24 15.77 2.16
CA ARG A 59 0.84 15.36 1.23
C ARG A 59 0.32 14.42 0.17
N LEU A 60 -0.55 13.47 0.52
CA LEU A 60 -1.17 12.58 -0.46
C LEU A 60 -2.05 13.35 -1.44
N GLU A 61 -2.88 14.27 -0.97
CA GLU A 61 -3.70 15.13 -1.85
C GLU A 61 -2.82 16.00 -2.76
N SER A 62 -1.70 16.52 -2.24
CA SER A 62 -0.73 17.28 -3.04
C SER A 62 -0.10 16.44 -4.15
N LEU A 63 0.26 15.18 -3.86
CA LEU A 63 0.76 14.24 -4.87
C LEU A 63 -0.34 13.86 -5.87
N ALA A 64 -1.59 13.71 -5.44
CA ALA A 64 -2.73 13.48 -6.32
C ALA A 64 -2.86 14.60 -7.35
N ALA A 65 -2.77 15.85 -6.90
CA ALA A 65 -2.83 17.04 -7.74
C ALA A 65 -1.65 17.14 -8.73
N GLN A 66 -0.50 16.54 -8.41
CA GLN A 66 0.65 16.41 -9.31
C GLN A 66 0.48 15.26 -10.32
N GLY A 67 -0.60 14.48 -10.24
CA GLY A 67 -0.91 13.41 -11.19
C GLY A 67 -0.18 12.10 -10.94
N VAL A 68 0.22 11.80 -9.69
CA VAL A 68 0.82 10.50 -9.37
C VAL A 68 -0.18 9.36 -9.62
N VAL A 69 0.32 8.24 -10.13
CA VAL A 69 -0.50 7.06 -10.45
C VAL A 69 -0.54 6.02 -9.32
N VAL A 70 0.38 6.11 -8.36
CA VAL A 70 0.50 5.20 -7.21
C VAL A 70 1.03 5.97 -6.00
N TYR A 71 0.49 5.68 -4.82
CA TYR A 71 1.06 6.10 -3.54
C TYR A 71 1.94 5.02 -2.93
N LEU A 72 3.06 5.45 -2.37
CA LEU A 72 3.96 4.63 -1.58
C LEU A 72 3.96 5.14 -0.15
N GLY A 73 3.65 4.25 0.80
CA GLY A 73 3.53 4.55 2.21
C GLY A 73 4.86 4.65 2.94
N GLY A 74 4.85 5.35 4.07
CA GLY A 74 5.96 5.49 5.01
C GLY A 74 5.93 4.43 6.10
N ALA A 75 6.12 4.87 7.35
CA ALA A 75 6.11 4.02 8.53
C ALA A 75 5.19 4.60 9.62
N GLY A 76 4.51 3.72 10.36
CA GLY A 76 3.64 4.13 11.48
C GLY A 76 2.16 3.86 11.21
N SER A 77 1.56 2.96 11.99
CA SER A 77 0.19 2.49 11.82
C SER A 77 -0.87 3.61 11.78
N ASP A 78 -0.68 4.64 12.57
CA ASP A 78 -1.52 5.84 12.63
C ASP A 78 -1.48 6.67 11.35
N LEU A 79 -0.30 6.80 10.72
CA LEU A 79 -0.17 7.48 9.43
C LEU A 79 -0.83 6.66 8.31
N HIS A 80 -0.69 5.33 8.34
CA HIS A 80 -1.39 4.46 7.40
C HIS A 80 -2.90 4.55 7.55
N ALA A 81 -3.42 4.60 8.78
CA ALA A 81 -4.86 4.76 9.03
C ALA A 81 -5.43 6.03 8.39
N ALA A 82 -4.65 7.13 8.37
CA ALA A 82 -5.03 8.35 7.68
C ALA A 82 -4.89 8.24 6.14
N ALA A 83 -3.85 7.57 5.66
CA ALA A 83 -3.54 7.46 4.24
C ALA A 83 -4.56 6.63 3.44
N VAL A 84 -5.06 5.54 4.01
CA VAL A 84 -5.91 4.59 3.28
C VAL A 84 -7.24 5.17 2.81
N SER A 85 -7.86 6.04 3.60
CA SER A 85 -9.10 6.72 3.21
C SER A 85 -8.88 7.64 2.01
N ILE A 86 -7.69 8.26 1.91
CA ILE A 86 -7.33 9.11 0.77
C ILE A 86 -7.06 8.28 -0.48
N ALA A 87 -6.41 7.12 -0.34
CA ALA A 87 -6.20 6.19 -1.44
C ALA A 87 -7.52 5.73 -2.08
N GLU A 88 -8.49 5.33 -1.24
CA GLU A 88 -9.82 4.95 -1.70
C GLU A 88 -10.59 6.10 -2.36
N LYS A 89 -10.61 7.26 -1.70
CA LYS A 89 -11.28 8.46 -2.19
C LYS A 89 -10.74 8.85 -3.57
N ASN A 90 -9.42 8.90 -3.71
CA ASN A 90 -8.75 9.34 -4.93
C ASN A 90 -8.67 8.23 -5.98
N LYS A 91 -9.04 6.99 -5.62
CA LYS A 91 -8.93 5.80 -6.48
C LYS A 91 -7.51 5.61 -7.01
N ILE A 92 -6.52 5.93 -6.18
CA ILE A 92 -5.10 5.76 -6.48
C ILE A 92 -4.58 4.62 -5.61
N PRO A 93 -4.01 3.55 -6.21
CA PRO A 93 -3.42 2.44 -5.46
C PRO A 93 -2.40 2.93 -4.43
N TYR A 94 -2.51 2.42 -3.22
CA TYR A 94 -1.65 2.72 -2.09
C TYR A 94 -0.95 1.44 -1.63
N LEU A 95 0.39 1.48 -1.65
CA LEU A 95 1.22 0.42 -1.12
C LEU A 95 1.68 0.80 0.29
N GLY A 96 1.08 0.18 1.31
CA GLY A 96 1.48 0.34 2.71
C GLY A 96 2.65 -0.57 3.06
N ILE A 97 3.66 -0.02 3.75
CA ILE A 97 4.82 -0.76 4.27
C ILE A 97 5.06 -0.41 5.75
N ALA A 98 5.87 -1.19 6.47
CA ALA A 98 6.28 -0.86 7.85
C ALA A 98 5.12 -0.56 8.84
N PHE A 99 4.07 -1.40 8.84
CA PHE A 99 2.90 -1.22 9.71
C PHE A 99 2.25 -2.52 10.19
N ALA A 100 1.69 -2.48 11.40
CA ALA A 100 1.03 -3.62 12.04
C ALA A 100 -0.50 -3.62 11.89
N LEU A 101 -1.09 -2.51 11.45
CA LEU A 101 -2.54 -2.32 11.44
C LEU A 101 -3.26 -3.24 10.43
N GLU A 102 -3.78 -4.37 10.90
CA GLU A 102 -4.51 -5.32 10.04
C GLU A 102 -5.93 -4.84 9.71
N SER A 103 -6.61 -4.20 10.66
CA SER A 103 -8.02 -3.81 10.55
C SER A 103 -8.32 -2.91 9.35
N VAL A 104 -7.34 -2.11 8.92
CA VAL A 104 -7.46 -1.26 7.73
C VAL A 104 -7.59 -2.08 6.45
N LEU A 105 -6.98 -3.26 6.37
CA LEU A 105 -7.11 -4.14 5.21
C LEU A 105 -8.46 -4.90 5.21
N GLU A 106 -9.14 -4.95 6.35
CA GLU A 106 -10.40 -5.67 6.53
C GLU A 106 -11.64 -4.80 6.25
N GLN A 107 -11.45 -3.49 6.08
CA GLN A 107 -12.53 -2.52 5.84
C GLN A 107 -13.10 -2.54 4.41
N GLY A 108 -12.67 -3.49 3.56
CA GLY A 108 -13.19 -3.64 2.20
C GLY A 108 -12.62 -2.64 1.18
N PHE A 109 -11.53 -1.97 1.53
CA PHE A 109 -10.75 -1.08 0.68
C PHE A 109 -10.20 -1.82 -0.55
N ARG A 110 -10.34 -1.22 -1.73
CA ARG A 110 -9.98 -1.81 -3.03
C ARG A 110 -8.65 -1.30 -3.59
N TYR A 111 -8.21 -0.15 -3.13
CA TYR A 111 -7.00 0.56 -3.55
C TYR A 111 -5.88 0.45 -2.52
N VAL A 112 -6.02 -0.36 -1.47
CA VAL A 112 -5.00 -0.52 -0.42
C VAL A 112 -4.34 -1.89 -0.53
N PHE A 113 -3.01 -1.91 -0.62
CA PHE A 113 -2.20 -3.10 -0.78
C PHE A 113 -1.09 -3.16 0.26
N SER A 114 -0.78 -4.35 0.76
CA SER A 114 0.33 -4.60 1.68
C SER A 114 1.19 -5.75 1.16
N PRO A 115 2.51 -5.57 0.98
CA PRO A 115 3.37 -6.58 0.34
C PRO A 115 3.86 -7.66 1.30
N PHE A 116 3.47 -7.64 2.58
CA PHE A 116 3.91 -8.59 3.60
C PHE A 116 2.72 -9.24 4.29
N PRO A 117 2.83 -10.52 4.69
CA PRO A 117 1.75 -11.21 5.38
C PRO A 117 1.49 -10.56 6.73
N LYS A 118 0.23 -10.55 7.15
CA LYS A 118 -0.16 -10.11 8.48
C LYS A 118 -0.03 -11.25 9.49
N SER A 119 0.05 -10.94 10.78
CA SER A 119 0.25 -11.94 11.82
C SER A 119 -0.87 -12.99 11.80
N SER A 120 -2.11 -12.56 11.58
CA SER A 120 -3.25 -13.45 11.41
C SER A 120 -3.13 -14.39 10.20
N ASP A 121 -2.51 -13.95 9.10
CA ASP A 121 -2.26 -14.78 7.92
C ASP A 121 -1.25 -15.90 8.20
N MET A 122 -0.26 -15.60 9.04
CA MET A 122 0.75 -16.58 9.44
C MET A 122 0.17 -17.66 10.35
N VAL A 123 -0.71 -17.27 11.29
CA VAL A 123 -1.44 -18.22 12.14
C VAL A 123 -2.31 -19.14 11.29
N LYS A 124 -3.09 -18.57 10.37
CA LYS A 124 -3.96 -19.31 9.45
C LYS A 124 -3.21 -20.30 8.55
N ARG A 125 -2.03 -19.88 8.04
CA ARG A 125 -1.14 -20.79 7.30
C ARG A 125 -0.65 -21.97 8.13
N ARG A 126 -0.39 -21.75 9.42
CA ARG A 126 0.05 -22.82 10.34
C ARG A 126 -1.08 -23.77 10.71
N THR A 127 -2.31 -23.28 10.84
CA THR A 127 -3.49 -24.09 11.21
C THR A 127 -4.19 -24.75 10.01
N GLY A 128 -3.83 -24.39 8.78
CA GLY A 128 -4.43 -24.93 7.56
C GLY A 128 -5.69 -24.20 7.07
N GLU A 129 -6.05 -23.08 7.70
CA GLU A 129 -7.19 -22.26 7.29
C GLU A 129 -6.78 -21.33 6.13
N ARG A 130 -7.30 -21.54 4.91
CA ARG A 130 -7.17 -20.55 3.82
C ARG A 130 -8.20 -19.44 4.02
N ARG A 131 -7.77 -18.17 3.90
CA ARG A 131 -8.69 -17.04 3.71
C ARG A 131 -9.54 -17.31 2.45
N SER A 132 -10.87 -17.31 2.58
CA SER A 132 -11.74 -17.20 1.41
C SER A 132 -11.54 -15.81 0.82
N ALA A 133 -11.14 -15.72 -0.45
CA ALA A 133 -11.14 -14.46 -1.16
C ALA A 133 -12.58 -13.96 -1.26
N THR A 134 -12.93 -12.94 -0.48
CA THR A 134 -14.27 -12.34 -0.53
C THR A 134 -14.37 -11.49 -1.79
N THR A 135 -14.71 -12.11 -2.92
CA THR A 135 -15.40 -11.40 -4.00
C THR A 135 -16.81 -11.08 -3.49
N GLY A 136 -17.28 -9.88 -3.83
CA GLY A 136 -18.52 -9.30 -3.32
C GLY A 136 -19.73 -10.25 -3.31
N ASN A 137 -20.51 -10.10 -2.26
CA ASN A 137 -21.82 -10.67 -2.02
C ASN A 137 -22.68 -10.81 -3.30
N ALA A 138 -22.85 -12.04 -3.77
CA ALA A 138 -24.02 -12.45 -4.54
C ALA A 138 -24.66 -13.64 -3.82
N LYS A 139 -25.79 -13.37 -3.14
CA LYS A 139 -26.72 -14.38 -2.64
C LYS A 139 -27.11 -15.33 -3.79
N GLY A 140 -26.85 -16.62 -3.65
CA GLY A 140 -27.26 -17.62 -4.64
C GLY A 140 -27.05 -19.06 -4.17
N LYS A 141 -28.08 -19.62 -3.53
CA LYS A 141 -28.44 -21.04 -3.36
C LYS A 141 -27.31 -22.08 -3.43
N ARG A 142 -27.04 -22.70 -2.27
CA ARG A 142 -26.41 -24.03 -2.20
C ARG A 142 -27.35 -25.06 -2.84
N ALA A 143 -26.92 -25.68 -3.94
CA ALA A 143 -27.41 -26.98 -4.37
C ALA A 143 -26.18 -27.84 -4.63
N GLY A 144 -25.96 -28.83 -3.78
CA GLY A 144 -24.87 -29.78 -3.93
C GLY A 144 -25.17 -30.74 -5.06
N ILE A 145 -24.16 -31.03 -5.89
CA ILE A 145 -24.10 -32.22 -6.72
C ILE A 145 -22.62 -32.66 -6.72
N ARG A 146 -22.34 -33.78 -6.04
CA ARG A 146 -21.19 -34.65 -6.35
C ARG A 146 -21.49 -35.34 -7.68
N TRP A 147 -20.48 -35.72 -8.45
CA TRP A 147 -20.15 -37.10 -8.84
C TRP A 147 -18.84 -37.10 -9.64
N TRP A 148 -18.12 -38.23 -9.52
CA TRP A 148 -16.90 -38.73 -10.17
C TRP A 148 -16.17 -37.87 -11.20
#